data_AF-D4YUE5-F1
#
_entry.id   AF-D4YUE5-F1
#
_cell.length_a   1.000
_cell.length_b   1.000
_cell.length_c   1.000
_cell.angle_alpha   90.00
_cell.angle_beta   90.00
_cell.angle_gamma   90.00
#
_symmetry.space_group_name_H-M   'P 1'
#
loop_
_entity.id
_entity.type
_entity.pdbx_description
1 polymer ?
#
loop_
_entity_poly.entity_id
_entity_poly.type
_entity_poly.pdbx_seq_one_letter_code
_entity_poly.pdbx_strand_id
1 'polypeptide(L)'
;MKFICLQKKIALKRQKKNLVADVEPIKLIALQERNKHNRPLLATGIIKAFYLCKVLGGEFRENDETCDCRYFSLNNLPKLSLGRNTKEQIEMCYRAAHDRNWQTVFE
;
A
#
# COMPACT_ATOMS: atom_id res chain seq x y z
N MET A 1 -15.63 0.42 0.28
CA MET A 1 -14.44 1.11 -0.28
C MET A 1 -13.30 0.13 -0.41
N LYS A 2 -12.57 0.13 -1.54
CA LYS A 2 -11.35 -0.68 -1.73
C LYS A 2 -10.15 0.18 -1.29
N PHE A 3 -9.32 -0.34 -0.40
CA PHE A 3 -8.12 0.32 0.11
C PHE A 3 -6.90 -0.42 -0.40
N ILE A 4 -5.87 0.28 -0.86
CA ILE A 4 -4.64 -0.35 -1.31
C ILE A 4 -3.63 -0.24 -0.16
N CYS A 5 -3.30 -1.36 0.46
CA CYS A 5 -2.24 -1.39 1.47
C CYS A 5 -0.89 -1.46 0.75
N LEU A 6 -0.26 -0.28 0.63
CA LEU A 6 0.98 -0.09 -0.10
C LEU A 6 2.23 -0.50 0.71
N GLN A 7 2.12 -0.59 2.04
CA GLN A 7 3.20 -1.04 2.93
C GLN A 7 2.58 -1.62 4.21
N LYS A 8 2.80 -2.91 4.47
CA LYS A 8 2.72 -3.42 5.85
C LYS A 8 4.04 -4.14 6.13
N LYS A 9 4.80 -3.63 7.11
CA LYS A 9 5.50 -4.51 8.05
C LYS A 9 4.49 -5.63 8.36
N ILE A 10 4.78 -6.87 8.00
CA ILE A 10 3.85 -7.98 8.19
C ILE A 10 3.65 -8.15 9.70
N ALA A 11 2.67 -7.45 10.24
CA ALA A 11 2.09 -7.71 11.55
C ALA A 11 0.79 -8.49 11.29
N LEU A 12 0.94 -9.74 10.89
CA LEU A 12 -0.13 -10.74 11.02
C LEU A 12 -0.16 -11.22 12.48
N LYS A 13 -0.31 -10.28 13.41
CA LYS A 13 -0.60 -10.49 14.83
C LYS A 13 -1.32 -9.24 15.28
N ARG A 14 -2.48 -9.43 15.90
CA ARG A 14 -3.32 -8.43 16.57
C ARG A 14 -2.49 -7.33 17.26
N GLN A 15 -2.08 -6.30 16.54
CA GLN A 15 -1.57 -5.07 17.14
C GLN A 15 -2.73 -4.07 17.14
N LYS A 16 -3.47 -4.11 18.25
CA LYS A 16 -4.23 -2.96 18.73
C LYS A 16 -3.21 -1.84 18.94
N LYS A 17 -3.49 -0.66 18.39
CA LYS A 17 -2.70 0.59 18.46
C LYS A 17 -1.78 0.77 17.26
N ASN A 18 -2.34 1.39 16.22
CA ASN A 18 -1.80 2.52 15.45
C ASN A 18 -2.38 2.41 14.03
N LEU A 19 -3.35 3.28 13.74
CA LEU A 19 -4.31 3.23 12.61
C LEU A 19 -5.08 1.91 12.51
N VAL A 20 -6.29 1.86 13.03
CA VAL A 20 -7.14 0.69 12.83
C VAL A 20 -8.29 1.06 11.92
N ALA A 21 -7.98 1.32 10.64
CA ALA A 21 -8.89 0.84 9.62
C ALA A 21 -8.79 -0.68 9.66
N ASP A 22 -9.86 -1.34 10.11
CA ASP A 22 -9.95 -2.78 10.03
C ASP A 22 -10.06 -3.15 8.55
N VAL A 23 -9.12 -3.96 8.08
CA VAL A 23 -8.99 -4.28 6.66
C VAL A 23 -8.75 -5.77 6.45
N GLU A 24 -9.42 -6.30 5.44
CA GLU A 24 -9.25 -7.67 4.99
C GLU A 24 -8.49 -7.67 3.65
N PRO A 25 -7.35 -8.37 3.54
CA PRO A 25 -6.66 -8.53 2.27
C PRO A 25 -7.48 -9.43 1.34
N ILE A 26 -7.77 -8.94 0.13
CA ILE A 26 -8.58 -9.65 -0.88
C ILE A 26 -7.69 -10.26 -1.97
N LYS A 27 -6.63 -9.55 -2.39
CA LYS A 27 -5.79 -9.94 -3.52
C LYS A 27 -4.37 -9.42 -3.34
N LEU A 28 -3.37 -10.28 -3.58
CA LEU A 28 -1.98 -9.85 -3.76
C LEU A 28 -1.84 -9.26 -5.18
N ILE A 29 -1.41 -8.00 -5.27
CA ILE A 29 -1.28 -7.26 -6.53
C ILE A 29 0.09 -7.50 -7.14
N ALA A 30 1.13 -7.37 -6.32
CA ALA A 30 2.52 -7.51 -6.75
C ALA A 30 3.47 -7.82 -5.59
N LEU A 31 4.58 -8.49 -5.92
CA LEU A 31 5.82 -8.53 -5.14
C LEU A 31 6.92 -7.89 -5.98
N GLN A 32 7.48 -6.77 -5.52
CA GLN A 32 8.51 -6.03 -6.25
C GLN A 32 9.75 -5.76 -5.42
N GLU A 33 10.92 -5.94 -6.02
CA GLU A 33 12.16 -5.44 -5.45
C GLU A 33 12.18 -3.90 -5.43
N ARG A 34 12.31 -3.32 -4.23
CA ARG A 34 12.30 -1.86 -4.02
C ARG A 34 13.31 -1.14 -4.91
N ASN A 35 14.53 -1.65 -5.03
CA ASN A 35 15.62 -0.97 -5.74
C ASN A 35 15.36 -0.86 -7.25
N LYS A 36 14.52 -1.73 -7.83
CA LYS A 36 14.11 -1.62 -9.23
C LYS A 36 13.22 -0.40 -9.49
N HIS A 37 12.37 -0.01 -8.53
CA HIS A 37 11.34 1.01 -8.73
C HIS A 37 11.50 2.27 -7.90
N ASN A 38 12.22 2.23 -6.78
CA ASN A 38 12.35 3.34 -5.84
C ASN A 38 13.79 3.85 -5.77
N ARG A 39 13.93 5.13 -5.43
CA ARG A 39 15.22 5.80 -5.21
C ARG A 39 15.22 6.51 -3.85
N PRO A 40 16.40 6.71 -3.22
CA PRO A 40 17.71 6.17 -3.62
C PRO A 40 17.78 4.64 -3.45
N LEU A 41 18.78 4.04 -4.09
CA LEU A 41 19.09 2.62 -3.90
C LEU A 41 19.53 2.38 -2.45
N LEU A 42 19.18 1.23 -1.91
CA LEU A 42 19.64 0.77 -0.59
C LEU A 42 20.56 -0.43 -0.76
N ALA A 43 21.56 -0.55 0.12
CA ALA A 43 22.40 -1.74 0.17
C ALA A 43 21.63 -3.00 0.59
N THR A 44 20.47 -2.82 1.22
CA THR A 44 19.58 -3.90 1.64
C THR A 44 18.58 -4.25 0.54
N GLY A 45 18.44 -5.55 0.26
CA GLY A 45 17.37 -6.08 -0.59
C GLY A 45 16.03 -6.01 0.13
N ILE A 46 15.08 -5.23 -0.40
CA ILE A 46 13.73 -5.09 0.16
C ILE A 46 12.72 -5.53 -0.89
N ILE A 47 11.89 -6.52 -0.55
CA ILE A 47 10.73 -6.89 -1.36
C ILE A 47 9.48 -6.20 -0.81
N LYS A 48 8.73 -5.55 -1.69
CA LYS A 48 7.50 -4.84 -1.40
C LYS A 48 6.32 -5.66 -1.86
N ALA A 49 5.44 -6.02 -0.92
CA ALA A 49 4.18 -6.68 -1.23
C ALA A 49 3.05 -5.65 -1.25
N PHE A 50 2.28 -5.63 -2.34
CA PHE A 50 1.14 -4.75 -2.53
C PHE A 50 -0.14 -5.55 -2.45
N TYR A 51 -1.06 -5.19 -1.55
CA TYR A 51 -2.34 -5.88 -1.39
C TYR A 51 -3.52 -4.96 -1.69
N LEU A 52 -4.51 -5.52 -2.39
CA LEU A 52 -5.85 -4.95 -2.45
C LEU A 52 -6.62 -5.40 -1.22
N CYS A 53 -7.15 -4.45 -0.46
CA CYS A 53 -7.88 -4.71 0.77
C CYS A 53 -9.31 -4.17 0.74
N LYS A 54 -10.20 -4.84 1.47
CA LYS A 54 -11.54 -4.37 1.80
C LYS A 54 -11.47 -3.66 3.15
N VAL A 55 -12.05 -2.46 3.23
CA VAL A 55 -12.27 -1.82 4.54
C VAL A 55 -13.47 -2.47 5.21
N LEU A 56 -13.27 -3.00 6.41
CA LEU A 56 -14.31 -3.59 7.26
C LEU A 56 -14.90 -2.56 8.24
N GLY A 57 -14.13 -1.53 8.60
CA GLY A 57 -14.55 -0.45 9.47
C GLY A 57 -13.36 0.24 10.13
N GLY A 58 -13.63 0.93 11.24
CA GLY A 58 -12.62 1.59 12.04
C GLY A 58 -12.38 3.06 11.66
N GLU A 59 -11.74 3.78 12.57
CA GLU A 59 -11.55 5.22 12.51
C GLU A 59 -10.08 5.57 12.60
N PHE A 60 -9.67 6.56 11.81
CA PHE A 60 -8.33 7.11 11.91
C PHE A 60 -8.17 7.84 13.25
N ARG A 61 -7.04 7.58 13.92
CA ARG A 61 -6.58 8.35 15.06
C ARG A 61 -5.12 8.68 14.84
N GLU A 62 -4.83 9.98 14.85
CA GLU A 62 -3.48 10.49 14.81
C GLU A 62 -2.64 9.89 15.95
N ASN A 63 -1.36 9.64 15.65
CA ASN A 63 -0.37 9.15 16.58
C ASN A 63 1.03 9.60 16.12
N ASP A 64 2.05 9.28 16.91
CA ASP A 64 3.45 9.68 16.67
C ASP A 64 4.01 9.23 15.31
N GLU A 65 3.38 8.24 14.65
CA GLU A 65 3.83 7.69 13.37
C GLU A 65 3.06 8.29 12.18
N THR A 66 1.79 8.68 12.37
CA THR A 66 0.90 9.12 11.28
C THR A 66 -0.04 10.21 11.77
N CYS A 67 0.10 11.41 11.19
CA CYS A 67 -0.71 12.58 11.53
C CYS A 67 -2.00 12.72 10.71
N ASP A 68 -2.09 12.12 9.52
CA ASP A 68 -3.27 12.28 8.65
C ASP A 68 -3.53 11.02 7.80
N CYS A 69 -4.80 10.81 7.42
CA CYS A 69 -5.23 9.76 6.51
C CYS A 69 -6.40 10.23 5.66
N ARG A 70 -6.22 10.23 4.34
CA ARG A 70 -7.22 10.69 3.36
C ARG A 70 -7.25 9.80 2.13
N TYR A 71 -8.38 9.85 1.42
CA TYR A 71 -8.52 9.25 0.10
C TYR A 71 -8.19 10.29 -0.97
N PHE A 72 -7.44 9.86 -1.99
CA PHE A 72 -7.04 10.69 -3.11
C PHE A 72 -7.44 10.03 -4.43
N SER A 73 -7.80 10.84 -5.41
CA SER A 73 -7.98 10.37 -6.78
C SER A 73 -6.62 10.23 -7.46
N LEU A 74 -6.54 9.37 -8.48
CA LEU A 74 -5.29 9.12 -9.22
C LEU A 74 -4.75 10.39 -9.91
N ASN A 75 -5.65 11.30 -10.29
CA ASN A 75 -5.32 12.57 -10.94
C ASN A 75 -4.97 13.69 -9.95
N ASN A 76 -5.18 13.48 -8.65
CA ASN A 76 -4.94 14.48 -7.61
C ASN A 76 -4.20 13.86 -6.42
N LEU A 77 -3.06 13.22 -6.70
CA LEU A 77 -2.20 12.63 -5.69
C LEU A 77 -1.45 13.73 -4.91
N PRO A 78 -1.26 13.57 -3.59
CA PRO A 78 -0.42 14.46 -2.81
C PRO A 78 1.06 14.25 -3.17
N LYS A 79 1.93 15.09 -2.61
CA LYS A 79 3.39 14.87 -2.71
C LYS A 79 3.74 13.47 -2.18
N LEU A 80 4.29 12.63 -3.05
CA LEU A 80 4.62 11.24 -2.71
C LEU A 80 5.97 11.13 -2.01
N SER A 81 6.04 10.22 -1.04
CA SER A 81 7.31 9.71 -0.54
C SER A 81 7.83 8.66 -1.52
N LEU A 82 8.64 9.07 -2.50
CA LEU A 82 9.14 8.22 -3.59
C LEU A 82 9.99 7.03 -3.11
N GLY A 83 10.55 7.10 -1.90
CA GLY A 83 11.23 5.96 -1.26
C GLY A 83 10.27 4.86 -0.79
N ARG A 84 8.99 5.19 -0.59
CA ARG A 84 7.92 4.27 -0.19
C ARG A 84 7.09 3.81 -1.38
N ASN A 85 6.56 4.72 -2.19
CA ASN A 85 5.72 4.39 -3.35
C ASN A 85 5.93 5.41 -4.47
N THR A 86 5.99 4.93 -5.71
CA THR A 86 5.97 5.79 -6.90
C THR A 86 4.56 5.93 -7.46
N LYS A 87 4.38 6.86 -8.41
CA LYS A 87 3.11 7.05 -9.10
C LYS A 87 2.72 5.79 -9.89
N GLU A 88 3.69 5.17 -10.56
CA GLU A 88 3.51 3.98 -11.39
C GLU A 88 3.05 2.78 -10.53
N GLN A 89 3.55 2.65 -9.30
CA GLN A 89 3.11 1.62 -8.36
C GLN A 89 1.65 1.86 -7.89
N ILE A 90 1.27 3.12 -7.69
CA ILE A 90 -0.12 3.50 -7.35
C ILE A 90 -1.05 3.20 -8.53
N GLU A 91 -0.65 3.57 -9.75
CA GLU A 91 -1.38 3.27 -11.00
C GLU A 91 -1.55 1.77 -11.23
N MET A 92 -0.49 0.98 -11.00
CA MET A 92 -0.56 -0.49 -11.02
C MET A 92 -1.64 -0.99 -10.06
N CYS A 93 -1.64 -0.54 -8.81
CA CYS A 93 -2.63 -0.97 -7.84
C CYS A 93 -4.05 -0.52 -8.22
N TYR A 94 -4.20 0.67 -8.82
CA TYR A 94 -5.48 1.15 -9.33
C TYR A 94 -6.01 0.26 -10.46
N ARG A 95 -5.15 -0.13 -11.42
CA ARG A 95 -5.51 -1.07 -12.50
C ARG A 95 -5.92 -2.43 -11.93
N ALA A 96 -5.12 -2.99 -11.03
CA ALA A 96 -5.41 -4.26 -10.37
C ALA A 96 -6.74 -4.27 -9.60
N ALA A 97 -7.14 -3.13 -9.03
CA ALA A 97 -8.41 -2.98 -8.33
C ALA A 97 -9.64 -3.02 -9.26
N HIS A 98 -9.46 -2.67 -10.54
CA HIS A 98 -10.51 -2.63 -11.58
C HIS A 98 -10.48 -3.84 -12.51
N ASP A 99 -9.40 -4.62 -12.49
CA ASP A 99 -9.28 -5.84 -13.27
C ASP A 99 -9.61 -7.10 -12.44
N ARG A 100 -10.67 -7.82 -12.85
CA ARG A 100 -11.09 -9.07 -12.21
C ARG A 100 -10.06 -10.17 -12.41
N ASN A 101 -9.38 -10.19 -13.55
CA ASN A 101 -8.44 -11.24 -13.97
C ASN A 101 -6.98 -10.84 -13.75
N TRP A 102 -6.72 -9.77 -13.00
CA TRP A 102 -5.37 -9.31 -12.68
C TRP A 102 -4.48 -10.45 -12.20
N GLN A 103 -3.35 -10.63 -12.86
CA GLN A 103 -2.31 -11.57 -12.47
C GLN A 103 -1.29 -10.87 -11.57
N THR A 104 -0.92 -11.50 -10.47
CA THR A 104 0.09 -10.97 -9.55
C THR A 104 1.40 -10.74 -10.29
N VAL A 105 1.96 -9.55 -10.16
CA VAL A 105 3.26 -9.20 -10.75
C VAL A 105 4.39 -9.62 -9.80
N PHE A 106 5.43 -10.26 -10.32
CA PHE A 106 6.60 -10.68 -9.55
C PHE A 106 7.87 -10.12 -10.21
N GLU A 107 8.59 -9.25 -9.49
CA GLU A 107 9.78 -8.55 -9.99
C GLU A 107 10.86 -8.41 -8.92
#